data_AF-A0A6M2D371-F1
#
_entry.id   AF-A0A6M2D371-F1
#
_cell.length_a   1.000
_cell.length_b   1.000
_cell.length_c   1.000
_cell.angle_alpha   90.00
_cell.angle_beta   90.00
_cell.angle_gamma   90.00
#
_symmetry.space_group_name_H-M   'P 1'
#
loop_
_entity.id
_entity.type
_entity.pdbx_description
1 polymer ?
#
loop_
_entity_poly.entity_id
_entity_poly.type
_entity_poly.pdbx_seq_one_letter_code
_entity_poly.pdbx_strand_id
1 'polypeptide(L)'
;MHNWSRAESETLNVLLRKVIKKVLGLPIHTSTERLLELGIHNTLEEIAEAQERAQFARLSTTRSGRMILQELGQHPMAIGRNYNDISDNIRENITVSPIPRNMHPEHNIGRRVARARTILRQVSNEERGVVFVDAASYANGKAFVAVVVDGAGHVVNSAT
;
A
#
# COMPACT_ATOMS: atom_id res chain seq x y z
N MET A 1 25.12 1.88 -1.54
CA MET A 1 24.72 3.24 -1.99
C MET A 1 25.34 3.50 -3.35
N HIS A 2 24.60 4.10 -4.28
CA HIS A 2 25.23 4.59 -5.50
C HIS A 2 26.13 5.77 -5.10
N ASN A 3 27.41 5.73 -5.45
CA ASN A 3 28.34 6.82 -5.14
C ASN A 3 28.18 7.90 -6.22
N TRP A 4 27.18 8.74 -6.07
CA TRP A 4 27.02 9.91 -6.92
C TRP A 4 28.18 10.86 -6.68
N SER A 5 28.78 11.38 -7.74
CA SER A 5 29.66 12.53 -7.60
C SER A 5 28.84 13.75 -7.17
N ARG A 6 29.47 14.67 -6.46
CA ARG A 6 28.83 15.93 -6.04
C ARG A 6 28.22 16.69 -7.22
N ALA A 7 28.86 16.64 -8.38
CA ALA A 7 28.38 17.30 -9.59
C ALA A 7 27.09 16.67 -10.14
N GLU A 8 26.97 15.34 -10.09
CA GLU A 8 25.77 14.63 -10.52
C GLU A 8 24.59 14.89 -9.58
N SER A 9 24.81 14.84 -8.26
CA SER A 9 23.77 15.17 -7.28
C SER A 9 23.27 16.60 -7.45
N GLU A 10 24.17 17.57 -7.64
CA GLU A 10 23.78 18.96 -7.85
C GLU A 10 23.01 19.13 -9.17
N THR A 11 23.41 18.43 -10.24
CA THR A 11 22.70 18.44 -11.51
C THR A 11 21.27 17.94 -11.35
N LEU A 12 21.07 16.85 -10.60
CA LEU A 12 19.75 16.31 -10.34
C LEU A 12 18.89 17.26 -9.49
N ASN A 13 19.47 17.84 -8.45
CA ASN A 13 18.81 18.85 -7.62
C ASN A 13 18.42 20.09 -8.45
N VAL A 14 19.24 20.54 -9.40
CA VAL A 14 18.88 21.60 -10.36
C VAL A 14 17.67 21.19 -11.20
N LEU A 15 17.67 19.99 -11.78
CA LEU A 15 16.55 19.51 -12.58
C LEU A 15 15.26 19.44 -11.77
N LEU A 16 15.32 18.92 -10.55
CA LEU A 16 14.18 18.83 -9.65
C LEU A 16 13.60 20.21 -9.35
N ARG A 17 14.44 21.20 -9.01
CA ARG A 17 14.00 22.59 -8.79
C ARG A 17 13.35 23.20 -10.03
N LYS A 18 13.88 22.94 -11.23
CA LYS A 18 13.27 23.43 -12.49
C LYS A 18 11.88 22.83 -12.70
N VAL A 19 11.70 21.54 -12.43
CA VAL A 19 10.40 20.86 -12.53
C VAL A 19 9.42 21.44 -11.51
N ILE A 20 9.83 21.60 -10.25
CA ILE A 20 8.96 22.15 -9.21
C ILE A 20 8.52 23.58 -9.54
N LYS A 21 9.44 24.45 -9.97
CA LYS A 21 9.08 25.80 -10.42
C LYS A 21 8.06 25.78 -11.56
N LYS A 22 8.24 24.89 -12.53
CA LYS A 22 7.29 24.73 -13.65
C LYS A 22 5.91 24.26 -13.19
N VAL A 23 5.85 23.26 -12.30
CA VAL A 23 4.59 22.73 -11.75
C VAL A 23 3.84 23.79 -10.95
N LEU A 24 4.57 24.61 -10.20
CA LEU A 24 3.99 25.70 -9.39
C LEU A 24 3.70 26.97 -10.22
N GLY A 25 3.98 26.98 -11.52
CA GLY A 25 3.80 28.17 -12.37
C GLY A 25 4.75 29.32 -12.05
N LEU A 26 5.87 29.03 -11.38
CA LEU A 26 6.87 30.03 -11.00
C LEU A 26 7.87 30.29 -12.14
N PRO A 27 8.31 31.55 -12.34
CA PRO A 27 9.38 31.84 -13.28
C PRO A 27 10.67 31.05 -12.95
N ILE A 28 11.42 30.65 -13.97
CA ILE A 28 12.63 29.82 -13.79
C ILE A 28 13.70 30.48 -12.90
N HIS A 29 13.72 31.82 -12.89
CA HIS A 29 14.62 32.67 -12.12
C HIS A 29 14.16 32.92 -10.67
N THR A 30 13.05 32.32 -10.24
CA THR A 30 12.59 32.40 -8.84
C THR A 30 13.70 31.92 -7.89
N SER A 31 13.86 32.59 -6.74
CA SER A 31 14.92 32.25 -5.77
C SER A 31 14.85 30.78 -5.35
N THR A 32 15.97 30.07 -5.51
CA THR A 32 16.11 28.67 -5.10
C THR A 32 16.12 28.53 -3.58
N GLU A 33 16.80 29.44 -2.88
CA GLU A 33 16.93 29.42 -1.42
C GLU A 33 15.56 29.53 -0.75
N ARG A 34 14.77 30.54 -1.14
CA ARG A 34 13.40 30.70 -0.64
C ARG A 34 12.50 29.51 -1.00
N LEU A 35 12.70 28.89 -2.16
CA LEU A 35 11.92 27.71 -2.55
C LEU A 35 12.22 26.51 -1.64
N LEU A 36 13.47 26.34 -1.23
CA LEU A 36 13.90 25.30 -0.29
C LEU A 36 13.38 25.59 1.13
N GLU A 37 13.47 26.84 1.59
CA GLU A 37 12.96 27.26 2.92
C GLU A 37 11.46 26.99 3.10
N LEU A 38 10.69 27.03 2.01
CA LEU A 38 9.27 26.71 2.06
C LEU A 38 8.98 25.22 2.28
N GLY A 39 9.97 24.33 2.11
CA GLY A 39 9.80 22.88 2.29
C GLY A 39 8.82 22.23 1.30
N ILE A 40 8.56 22.87 0.16
CA ILE A 40 7.56 22.42 -0.83
C ILE A 40 8.04 21.19 -1.60
N HIS A 41 9.35 20.97 -1.66
CA HIS A 41 9.93 19.82 -2.31
C HIS A 41 11.15 19.32 -1.54
N ASN A 42 11.39 18.02 -1.61
CA ASN A 42 12.58 17.39 -1.06
C ASN A 42 13.77 17.57 -2.00
N THR A 43 14.97 17.56 -1.43
CA THR A 43 16.25 17.40 -2.12
C THR A 43 16.50 15.93 -2.47
N LEU A 44 17.48 15.67 -3.33
CA LEU A 44 17.89 14.30 -3.66
C LEU A 44 18.31 13.51 -2.42
N GLU A 45 19.03 14.17 -1.51
CA GLU A 45 19.52 13.62 -0.25
C GLU A 45 18.35 13.19 0.66
N GLU A 46 17.35 14.06 0.81
CA GLU A 46 16.13 13.76 1.58
C GLU A 46 15.30 12.63 0.95
N ILE A 47 15.22 12.57 -0.39
CA ILE A 47 14.55 11.47 -1.10
C ILE A 47 15.31 10.16 -0.87
N ALA A 48 16.64 10.18 -0.97
CA ALA A 48 17.47 9.01 -0.74
C ALA A 48 17.34 8.49 0.69
N GLU A 49 17.37 9.39 1.68
CA GLU A 49 17.18 9.05 3.08
C GLU A 49 15.77 8.50 3.35
N ALA A 50 14.72 9.13 2.80
CA ALA A 50 13.35 8.64 2.92
C ALA A 50 13.20 7.24 2.32
N GLN A 51 13.83 7.00 1.16
CA GLN A 51 13.81 5.69 0.50
C GLN A 51 14.58 4.64 1.32
N GLU A 52 15.73 5.00 1.87
CA GLU A 52 16.51 4.13 2.75
C GLU A 52 15.70 3.74 3.99
N ARG A 53 15.09 4.71 4.68
CA ARG A 53 14.19 4.46 5.83
C ARG A 53 13.02 3.55 5.45
N ALA A 54 12.39 3.77 4.31
CA ALA A 54 11.28 2.94 3.84
C ALA A 54 11.73 1.49 3.59
N GLN A 55 12.91 1.30 2.98
CA GLN A 55 13.47 -0.04 2.76
C GLN A 55 13.86 -0.71 4.08
N PHE A 56 14.47 0.03 5.00
CA PHE A 56 14.83 -0.46 6.32
C PHE A 56 13.60 -0.90 7.11
N ALA A 57 12.53 -0.09 7.10
CA ALA A 57 11.25 -0.43 7.69
C ALA A 57 10.68 -1.70 7.06
N ARG A 58 10.62 -1.77 5.72
CA ARG A 58 10.13 -2.96 5.01
C ARG A 58 10.92 -4.22 5.39
N LEU A 59 12.25 -4.16 5.40
CA LEU A 59 13.11 -5.29 5.79
C LEU A 59 12.83 -5.72 7.24
N SER A 60 12.62 -4.77 8.14
CA SER A 60 12.32 -5.05 9.56
C SER A 60 11.03 -5.85 9.77
N THR A 61 10.06 -5.76 8.85
CA THR A 61 8.78 -6.48 8.97
C THR A 61 8.89 -7.99 8.70
N THR A 62 9.79 -8.43 7.82
CA THR A 62 9.85 -9.83 7.36
C THR A 62 10.95 -10.63 8.06
N ARG A 63 10.80 -11.95 8.18
CA ARG A 63 11.83 -12.81 8.78
C ARG A 63 13.15 -12.73 8.00
N SER A 64 13.09 -12.92 6.67
CA SER A 64 14.27 -12.85 5.81
C SER A 64 14.91 -11.46 5.82
N GLY A 65 14.10 -10.39 5.83
CA GLY A 65 14.61 -9.03 5.91
C GLY A 65 15.32 -8.74 7.24
N ARG A 66 14.80 -9.23 8.37
CA ARG A 66 15.49 -9.13 9.67
C ARG A 66 16.83 -9.87 9.69
N MET A 67 16.92 -11.03 9.04
CA MET A 67 18.19 -11.75 8.91
C MET A 67 19.22 -10.94 8.10
N ILE A 68 18.79 -10.34 6.98
CA ILE A 68 19.66 -9.47 6.18
C ILE A 68 20.15 -8.28 7.01
N LEU A 69 19.27 -7.63 7.77
CA LEU A 69 19.65 -6.52 8.65
C LEU A 69 20.66 -6.96 9.71
N GLN A 70 20.44 -8.13 10.33
CA GLN A 70 21.35 -8.68 11.33
C GLN A 70 22.74 -8.98 10.75
N GLU A 71 22.81 -9.51 9.53
CA GLU A 71 24.07 -9.76 8.82
C GLU A 71 24.82 -8.45 8.50
N LEU A 72 24.09 -7.37 8.21
CA LEU A 72 24.63 -6.03 8.04
C LEU A 72 24.98 -5.32 9.36
N GLY A 73 24.82 -6.00 10.52
CA GLY A 73 25.06 -5.42 11.85
C GLY A 73 24.03 -4.35 12.25
N GLN A 74 22.87 -4.33 11.59
CA GLN A 74 21.80 -3.37 11.82
C GLN A 74 20.67 -4.00 12.62
N HIS A 75 20.15 -3.26 13.61
CA HIS A 75 19.03 -3.73 14.41
C HIS A 75 17.69 -3.42 13.72
N PRO A 76 16.81 -4.41 13.52
CA PRO A 76 15.50 -4.17 12.93
C PRO A 76 14.74 -3.08 13.68
N MET A 77 14.07 -2.19 12.95
CA MET A 77 13.15 -1.22 13.54
C MET A 77 12.08 -1.97 14.34
N ALA A 78 11.83 -1.50 15.56
CA ALA A 78 10.67 -1.89 16.36
C ALA A 78 9.40 -1.31 15.71
N ILE A 79 8.97 -1.93 14.62
CA ILE A 79 7.68 -1.62 14.01
C ILE A 79 6.66 -2.27 14.93
N GLY A 80 6.00 -1.46 15.75
CA GLY A 80 4.92 -1.89 16.64
C GLY A 80 3.90 -2.67 15.84
N ARG A 81 3.99 -4.00 15.88
CA ARG A 81 2.95 -4.86 15.34
C ARG A 81 1.85 -4.89 16.38
N ASN A 82 0.97 -3.89 16.34
CA ASN A 82 -0.28 -3.90 17.08
C ASN A 82 -1.31 -4.82 16.38
N TYR A 83 -0.87 -5.98 15.90
CA TYR A 83 -1.75 -7.01 15.39
C TYR A 83 -1.72 -8.11 16.42
N ASN A 84 -2.87 -8.39 17.03
CA ASN A 84 -3.03 -9.62 17.78
C ASN A 84 -2.98 -10.77 16.77
N ASP A 85 -2.06 -11.70 16.98
CA ASP A 85 -2.03 -12.89 16.14
C ASP A 85 -3.34 -13.65 16.30
N ILE A 86 -3.91 -14.07 15.18
CA ILE A 86 -5.04 -14.99 15.16
C ILE A 86 -4.54 -16.33 15.70
N SER A 87 -5.28 -16.92 16.65
CA SER A 87 -4.93 -18.22 17.24
C SER A 87 -4.80 -19.29 16.16
N ASP A 88 -3.89 -20.24 16.38
CA ASP A 88 -3.58 -21.29 15.39
C ASP A 88 -4.84 -22.08 15.00
N ASN A 89 -5.72 -22.36 15.96
CA ASN A 89 -6.99 -23.04 15.72
C ASN A 89 -7.91 -22.27 14.74
N ILE A 90 -7.99 -20.94 14.84
CA ILE A 90 -8.78 -20.15 13.88
C ILE A 90 -8.07 -20.13 12.52
N ARG A 91 -6.75 -19.95 12.52
CA ARG A 91 -5.94 -19.84 11.30
C ARG A 91 -6.01 -21.10 10.43
N GLU A 92 -5.94 -22.28 11.05
CA GLU A 92 -6.04 -23.58 10.35
C GLU A 92 -7.41 -23.80 9.68
N ASN A 93 -8.45 -23.14 10.19
CA ASN A 93 -9.81 -23.21 9.63
C ASN A 93 -10.09 -22.13 8.55
N ILE A 94 -9.15 -21.21 8.29
CA ILE A 94 -9.29 -20.19 7.25
C ILE A 94 -8.58 -20.66 5.98
N THR A 95 -9.36 -20.94 4.92
CA THR A 95 -8.82 -21.21 3.59
C THR A 95 -8.99 -19.98 2.69
N VAL A 96 -7.87 -19.39 2.27
CA VAL A 96 -7.87 -18.25 1.33
C VAL A 96 -7.53 -18.74 -0.08
N SER A 97 -8.48 -18.61 -1.00
CA SER A 97 -8.23 -18.90 -2.41
C SER A 97 -7.23 -17.90 -3.01
N PRO A 98 -6.31 -18.35 -3.90
CA PRO A 98 -5.34 -17.45 -4.51
C PRO A 98 -6.01 -16.34 -5.32
N ILE A 99 -5.42 -15.13 -5.26
CA ILE A 99 -5.87 -13.99 -6.05
C ILE A 99 -5.57 -14.28 -7.53
N PRO A 100 -6.56 -14.18 -8.44
CA PRO A 100 -6.34 -14.50 -9.83
C PRO A 100 -5.49 -13.44 -10.52
N ARG A 101 -4.67 -13.90 -11.47
CA ARG A 101 -3.90 -13.02 -12.35
C ARG A 101 -4.83 -12.27 -13.31
N ASN A 102 -4.43 -11.06 -13.73
CA ASN A 102 -5.14 -10.25 -14.73
C ASN A 102 -6.58 -9.88 -14.37
N MET A 103 -6.78 -9.36 -13.16
CA MET A 103 -8.08 -8.97 -12.60
C MET A 103 -8.26 -7.44 -12.43
N HIS A 104 -7.57 -6.62 -13.23
CA HIS A 104 -7.66 -5.16 -13.14
C HIS A 104 -9.14 -4.70 -13.21
N PRO A 105 -9.62 -3.82 -12.30
CA PRO A 105 -11.02 -3.42 -12.21
C PRO A 105 -11.60 -2.91 -13.52
N GLU A 106 -10.84 -2.08 -14.24
CA GLU A 106 -11.29 -1.39 -15.46
C GLU A 106 -10.98 -2.16 -16.75
N HIS A 107 -9.80 -2.80 -16.83
CA HIS A 107 -9.34 -3.42 -18.07
C HIS A 107 -9.81 -4.87 -18.24
N ASN A 108 -10.23 -5.53 -17.16
CA ASN A 108 -10.57 -6.96 -17.17
C ASN A 108 -12.01 -7.22 -16.70
N ILE A 109 -12.95 -6.30 -16.94
CA ILE A 109 -14.35 -6.38 -16.47
C ILE A 109 -14.99 -7.74 -16.81
N GLY A 110 -14.86 -8.20 -18.07
CA GLY A 110 -15.43 -9.48 -18.50
C GLY A 110 -14.90 -10.68 -17.71
N ARG A 111 -13.62 -10.68 -17.35
CA ARG A 111 -13.01 -11.73 -16.50
C ARG A 111 -13.53 -11.66 -15.07
N ARG A 112 -13.72 -10.45 -14.52
CA ARG A 112 -14.30 -10.25 -13.19
C ARG A 112 -15.73 -10.78 -13.13
N VAL A 113 -16.55 -10.49 -14.15
CA VAL A 113 -17.93 -11.00 -14.26
C VAL A 113 -17.96 -12.52 -14.40
N ALA A 114 -17.14 -13.10 -15.29
CA ALA A 114 -17.05 -14.55 -15.45
C ALA A 114 -16.65 -15.24 -14.14
N ARG A 115 -15.67 -14.67 -13.41
CA ARG A 115 -15.26 -15.19 -12.10
C ARG A 115 -16.39 -15.11 -11.08
N ALA A 116 -17.07 -13.98 -10.96
CA ALA A 116 -18.20 -13.83 -10.03
C ALA A 116 -19.27 -14.88 -10.31
N ARG A 117 -19.60 -15.12 -11.58
CA ARG A 117 -20.54 -16.20 -11.99
C ARG A 117 -20.04 -17.58 -11.60
N THR A 118 -18.75 -17.87 -11.77
CA THR A 118 -18.17 -19.16 -11.35
C THR A 118 -18.27 -19.36 -9.85
N ILE A 119 -17.91 -18.35 -9.06
CA ILE A 119 -18.03 -18.39 -7.59
C ILE A 119 -19.49 -18.65 -7.21
N LEU A 120 -20.42 -17.86 -7.75
CA LEU A 120 -21.86 -18.02 -7.49
C LEU A 120 -22.38 -19.42 -7.84
N ARG A 121 -21.91 -20.03 -8.94
CA ARG A 121 -22.28 -21.42 -9.30
C ARG A 121 -21.68 -22.46 -8.37
N GLN A 122 -20.49 -22.22 -7.81
CA GLN A 122 -19.89 -23.15 -6.86
C GLN A 122 -20.64 -23.14 -5.52
N VAL A 123 -21.19 -21.99 -5.14
CA VAL A 123 -21.90 -21.81 -3.87
C VAL A 123 -23.43 -21.91 -4.00
N SER A 124 -23.98 -22.07 -5.21
CA SER A 124 -25.43 -21.95 -5.45
C SER A 124 -26.29 -23.00 -4.74
N ASN A 125 -25.67 -24.10 -4.28
CA ASN A 125 -26.36 -25.16 -3.55
C ASN A 125 -26.24 -25.01 -2.02
N GLU A 126 -25.58 -23.96 -1.53
CA GLU A 126 -25.29 -23.74 -0.10
C GLU A 126 -25.98 -22.47 0.42
N GLU A 127 -27.32 -22.43 0.37
CA GLU A 127 -28.12 -21.25 0.72
C GLU A 127 -27.86 -20.70 2.14
N ARG A 128 -27.50 -21.56 3.10
CA ARG A 128 -27.28 -21.18 4.52
C ARG A 128 -25.81 -21.17 4.95
N GLY A 129 -24.88 -21.55 4.06
CA GLY A 129 -23.46 -21.68 4.38
C GLY A 129 -22.59 -20.54 3.85
N VAL A 130 -23.16 -19.67 3.01
CA VAL A 130 -22.37 -18.70 2.24
C VAL A 130 -22.87 -17.28 2.46
N VAL A 131 -21.91 -16.41 2.76
CA VAL A 131 -22.12 -14.99 2.92
C VAL A 131 -21.14 -14.21 2.06
N PHE A 132 -21.57 -13.05 1.58
CA PHE A 132 -20.76 -12.09 0.86
C PHE A 132 -20.51 -10.89 1.75
N VAL A 133 -19.29 -10.36 1.71
CA VAL A 133 -18.89 -9.21 2.51
C VAL A 133 -18.46 -8.09 1.58
N ASP A 134 -18.93 -6.88 1.85
CA ASP A 134 -18.40 -5.66 1.26
C ASP A 134 -17.99 -4.68 2.37
N ALA A 135 -16.94 -3.90 2.11
CA ALA A 135 -16.44 -2.93 3.06
C ALA A 135 -16.01 -1.65 2.35
N ALA A 136 -16.43 -0.50 2.91
CA ALA A 136 -16.15 0.81 2.36
C ALA A 136 -15.71 1.79 3.45
N SER A 137 -14.79 2.69 3.11
CA SER A 137 -14.41 3.81 3.97
C SER A 137 -15.44 4.94 3.88
N TYR A 138 -15.70 5.62 4.99
CA TYR A 138 -16.46 6.89 4.93
C TYR A 138 -15.65 7.97 4.22
N ALA A 139 -16.33 8.80 3.42
CA ALA A 139 -15.68 9.86 2.63
C ALA A 139 -14.87 10.86 3.48
N ASN A 140 -15.31 11.12 4.72
CA ASN A 140 -14.76 12.17 5.58
C ASN A 140 -14.18 11.65 6.91
N GLY A 141 -13.65 10.42 6.97
CA GLY A 141 -13.11 9.90 8.22
C GLY A 141 -12.22 8.67 8.09
N LYS A 142 -11.68 8.22 9.23
CA LYS A 142 -10.92 6.95 9.36
C LYS A 142 -11.81 5.74 9.65
N ALA A 143 -13.13 5.92 9.61
CA ALA A 143 -14.10 4.86 9.87
C ALA A 143 -14.38 4.05 8.61
N PHE A 144 -14.81 2.81 8.80
CA PHE A 144 -15.16 1.87 7.74
C PHE A 144 -16.48 1.21 8.08
N VAL A 145 -17.33 1.02 7.08
CA VAL A 145 -18.50 0.15 7.19
C VAL A 145 -18.18 -1.18 6.53
N ALA A 146 -18.61 -2.27 7.16
CA ALA A 146 -18.61 -3.61 6.58
C ALA A 146 -20.02 -4.18 6.67
N VAL A 147 -20.51 -4.76 5.57
CA VAL A 147 -21.83 -5.39 5.49
C VAL A 147 -21.67 -6.81 5.01
N VAL A 148 -22.38 -7.72 5.66
CA VAL A 148 -22.44 -9.15 5.34
C VAL A 148 -23.84 -9.48 4.86
N VAL A 149 -23.95 -10.06 3.66
CA VAL A 149 -25.22 -10.49 3.07
C VAL A 149 -25.22 -11.99 2.78
N ASP A 150 -26.39 -12.62 2.85
CA ASP A 150 -26.57 -14.02 2.46
C ASP A 150 -26.65 -14.20 0.93
N GLY A 151 -26.80 -15.44 0.46
CA GLY A 151 -26.96 -15.76 -0.96
C GLY A 151 -28.23 -15.22 -1.62
N ALA A 152 -29.25 -14.85 -0.84
CA ALA A 152 -30.47 -14.20 -1.32
C ALA A 152 -30.38 -12.66 -1.29
N GLY A 153 -29.29 -12.11 -0.74
CA GLY A 153 -29.05 -10.68 -0.62
C GLY A 153 -29.60 -10.04 0.66
N HIS A 154 -30.07 -10.82 1.64
CA HIS A 154 -30.48 -10.29 2.94
C HIS A 154 -29.27 -9.98 3.80
N VAL A 155 -29.33 -8.88 4.54
CA VAL A 155 -28.27 -8.50 5.50
C VAL A 155 -28.27 -9.50 6.66
N VAL A 156 -27.12 -10.12 6.87
CA VAL A 156 -26.85 -11.03 7.99
C VAL A 156 -26.21 -10.28 9.16
N ASN A 157 -25.30 -9.34 8.87
CA ASN A 157 -24.62 -8.53 9.86
C ASN A 157 -24.05 -7.24 9.25
N SER A 158 -23.79 -6.23 10.07
CA SER A 158 -23.09 -5.02 9.67
C SER A 158 -22.28 -4.43 10.83
N ALA A 159 -21.12 -3.86 10.53
CA ALA A 159 -20.28 -3.13 11.47
C ALA A 159 -19.89 -1.77 10.89
N THR A 160 -19.77 -0.74 11.73
CA THR A 160 -19.44 0.65 11.36
C THR A 160 -18.38 1.25 12.27
#